data_AF-A0A453NM18-F1
#
_entry.id   AF-A0A453NM18-F1
#
_cell.length_a   1.000
_cell.length_b   1.000
_cell.length_c   1.000
_cell.angle_alpha   90.00
_cell.angle_beta   90.00
_cell.angle_gamma   90.00
#
_symmetry.space_group_name_H-M   'P 1'
#
loop_
_entity.id
_entity.type
_entity.pdbx_description
1 polymer ?
#
loop_
_entity_poly.entity_id
_entity_poly.type
_entity_poly.pdbx_seq_one_letter_code
_entity_poly.pdbx_strand_id
1 'polypeptide(L)'
;MVSPTTTSTTPSPSGPSTPSAAASALSARPETRAPSPAPSPTLRRGSSLSVPAPWTASSRLTSCSTAQRSRGQSMSETSLKGKESYPMIDSAEAAAPGRAVDDAKICLQGSLDPEKVKGKIVVCLRGTSARVAKGLTVLQAGGAAMVLANDAASGNEIIADAHLLPATHIRHSDGLTLYNYLKSAKSPEGYLEKPETILETKPAPYMAAFSSQGPNPVNPEILKPDITAPGVSVIAAFTRAMAPTELAFDERRVAFTSMSGTSMSCPHVSGLVGLLKALHPDWSPSAIKSAMMTTAIDVDNKGESILNASLAPAGPFAYGAGHVWPSRSMNPGLVYDLGPDHYLDFLCALKYNATVLSMFNGEPYKCPEKAPKIEDLNYPSITVVNLTASGAMVKRTVKNVGSPCKYKAMVRQPAGVHVTVSPDVMEFGKKGEEKTFEVKFETKNAKLAKNYAFGALIWSNGVQFVKSPIVVKTAA
;
A
#
# COMPACT_ATOMS: atom_id res chain seq x y z
N MET A 1 18.69 48.24 -21.11
CA MET A 1 18.59 49.27 -20.07
C MET A 1 17.12 49.70 -19.98
N VAL A 2 16.64 50.07 -18.78
CA VAL A 2 15.42 50.87 -18.52
C VAL A 2 14.08 50.38 -19.11
N SER A 3 13.24 49.78 -18.25
CA SER A 3 11.76 49.88 -18.28
C SER A 3 11.34 51.16 -17.50
N PRO A 4 10.08 51.68 -17.48
CA PRO A 4 8.77 51.00 -17.35
C PRO A 4 7.74 51.45 -18.46
N THR A 5 6.41 51.67 -18.36
CA THR A 5 5.44 51.87 -17.24
C THR A 5 3.96 51.65 -17.64
N THR A 6 3.14 51.22 -16.66
CA THR A 6 1.68 51.48 -16.45
C THR A 6 0.62 51.32 -17.57
N THR A 7 -0.11 50.20 -17.49
CA THR A 7 -1.58 50.08 -17.21
C THR A 7 -2.61 51.08 -17.78
N SER A 8 -3.70 50.53 -18.32
CA SER A 8 -5.07 51.05 -18.17
C SER A 8 -6.10 49.91 -18.05
N THR A 9 -7.32 50.19 -17.58
CA THR A 9 -8.37 49.20 -17.29
C THR A 9 -9.78 49.72 -17.59
N THR A 10 -10.63 48.89 -18.19
CA THR A 10 -12.10 48.99 -18.13
C THR A 10 -12.77 47.61 -18.35
N PRO A 11 -13.93 47.32 -17.71
CA PRO A 11 -14.55 45.98 -17.74
C PRO A 11 -15.85 45.89 -18.58
N SER A 12 -16.29 44.66 -18.88
CA SER A 12 -17.69 44.33 -19.22
C SER A 12 -17.98 42.82 -19.03
N PRO A 13 -19.25 42.38 -18.90
CA PRO A 13 -19.58 41.26 -18.01
C PRO A 13 -20.16 39.99 -18.68
N SER A 14 -20.13 38.86 -17.96
CA SER A 14 -20.93 37.67 -18.30
C SER A 14 -21.20 36.73 -17.12
N GLY A 15 -22.48 36.49 -16.81
CA GLY A 15 -23.08 35.21 -16.37
C GLY A 15 -22.60 34.50 -15.07
N PRO A 16 -23.51 34.08 -14.17
CA PRO A 16 -23.16 33.19 -13.05
C PRO A 16 -22.91 31.76 -13.55
N SER A 17 -21.79 31.14 -13.15
CA SER A 17 -21.50 29.73 -13.39
C SER A 17 -21.85 28.86 -12.17
N THR A 18 -22.42 27.68 -12.42
CA THR A 18 -22.95 26.77 -11.40
C THR A 18 -21.85 26.09 -10.55
N PRO A 19 -22.05 25.90 -9.23
CA PRO A 19 -21.11 25.17 -8.38
C PRO A 19 -21.27 23.64 -8.54
N SER A 20 -20.16 22.91 -8.64
CA SER A 20 -20.13 21.44 -8.44
C SER A 20 -18.71 20.94 -8.08
N ALA A 21 -18.30 21.17 -6.83
CA ALA A 21 -16.98 20.73 -6.35
C ALA A 21 -16.90 19.20 -6.09
N ALA A 22 -18.04 18.55 -5.85
CA ALA A 22 -18.12 17.11 -5.54
C ALA A 22 -17.73 16.18 -6.70
N ALA A 23 -17.63 16.68 -7.94
CA ALA A 23 -17.34 15.87 -9.13
C ALA A 23 -15.83 15.56 -9.34
N SER A 24 -14.92 16.30 -8.71
CA SER A 24 -13.50 16.34 -9.10
C SER A 24 -12.59 15.26 -8.50
N ALA A 25 -13.15 14.20 -7.91
CA ALA A 25 -12.39 13.08 -7.33
C ALA A 25 -11.64 12.18 -8.36
N LEU A 26 -11.64 12.57 -9.64
CA LEU A 26 -11.18 11.76 -10.78
C LEU A 26 -10.11 12.44 -11.67
N SER A 27 -9.63 13.64 -11.31
CA SER A 27 -8.58 14.34 -12.06
C SER A 27 -7.53 14.96 -11.13
N ALA A 28 -6.32 14.40 -11.16
CA ALA A 28 -5.15 14.94 -10.49
C ALA A 28 -4.01 15.08 -11.51
N ARG A 29 -3.76 16.32 -11.96
CA ARG A 29 -2.57 16.67 -12.75
C ARG A 29 -1.37 16.92 -11.82
N PRO A 30 -0.12 16.71 -12.28
CA PRO A 30 1.07 16.78 -11.43
C PRO A 30 1.51 18.22 -11.10
N GLU A 31 2.20 18.38 -9.96
CA GLU A 31 2.76 19.65 -9.50
C GLU A 31 4.09 20.00 -10.19
N THR A 32 4.36 21.30 -10.32
CA THR A 32 5.70 21.85 -10.59
C THR A 32 6.07 22.88 -9.53
N ARG A 33 6.99 22.50 -8.63
CA ARG A 33 7.85 23.28 -7.70
C ARG A 33 7.30 24.60 -7.10
N ALA A 34 7.23 24.64 -5.77
CA ALA A 34 6.75 25.75 -4.93
C ALA A 34 7.63 27.04 -4.97
N PRO A 35 7.15 28.17 -4.40
CA PRO A 35 7.19 28.35 -2.93
C PRO A 35 5.83 28.56 -2.24
N SER A 36 5.82 28.42 -0.91
CA SER A 36 4.64 28.44 -0.01
C SER A 36 3.92 29.81 0.05
N PRO A 37 2.61 29.83 0.38
CA PRO A 37 2.24 29.95 1.82
C PRO A 37 0.96 29.21 2.26
N ALA A 38 0.78 29.13 3.59
CA ALA A 38 -0.43 28.76 4.36
C ALA A 38 -0.98 27.31 4.26
N PRO A 39 -1.57 26.75 5.36
CA PRO A 39 -2.05 25.37 5.38
C PRO A 39 -3.54 25.24 5.01
N SER A 40 -3.84 24.79 3.79
CA SER A 40 -5.19 24.33 3.43
C SER A 40 -5.49 22.93 4.02
N PRO A 41 -6.71 22.66 4.53
CA PRO A 41 -7.08 21.36 5.10
C PRO A 41 -7.25 20.30 4.00
N THR A 42 -6.18 19.59 3.66
CA THR A 42 -6.20 18.54 2.64
C THR A 42 -6.90 17.27 3.14
N LEU A 43 -8.11 17.01 2.64
CA LEU A 43 -8.78 15.72 2.79
C LEU A 43 -7.88 14.64 2.15
N ARG A 44 -7.35 13.71 2.96
CA ARG A 44 -6.30 12.79 2.49
C ARG A 44 -6.80 11.82 1.43
N ARG A 45 -5.93 11.55 0.45
CA ARG A 45 -6.16 10.66 -0.71
C ARG A 45 -6.70 9.29 -0.29
N GLY A 46 -7.52 8.67 -1.13
CA GLY A 46 -7.93 7.27 -0.97
C GLY A 46 -6.71 6.35 -0.94
N SER A 47 -6.46 5.70 0.20
CA SER A 47 -5.29 4.86 0.41
C SER A 47 -5.48 3.46 -0.19
N SER A 48 -4.81 3.24 -1.32
CA SER A 48 -4.46 1.93 -1.84
C SER A 48 -3.12 1.46 -1.28
N LEU A 49 -2.98 0.19 -0.91
CA LEU A 49 -1.72 -0.38 -0.42
C LEU A 49 -0.93 -1.19 -1.46
N SER A 50 0.34 -1.40 -1.14
CA SER A 50 1.35 -2.00 -2.01
C SER A 50 1.75 -3.41 -1.62
N VAL A 51 1.72 -4.27 -2.63
CA VAL A 51 2.24 -5.65 -2.65
C VAL A 51 3.15 -5.79 -3.87
N PRO A 52 4.00 -6.82 -3.98
CA PRO A 52 4.80 -7.03 -5.18
C PRO A 52 4.00 -7.18 -6.48
N ALA A 53 4.64 -6.77 -7.57
CA ALA A 53 4.29 -7.20 -8.91
C ALA A 53 4.42 -8.75 -9.06
N PRO A 54 3.79 -9.37 -10.07
CA PRO A 54 3.83 -10.83 -10.27
C PRO A 54 5.21 -11.39 -10.73
N TRP A 55 6.27 -10.58 -10.64
CA TRP A 55 7.64 -10.90 -11.02
C TRP A 55 8.61 -10.31 -9.99
N THR A 56 9.79 -10.90 -9.86
CA THR A 56 10.88 -10.38 -9.03
C THR A 56 12.24 -10.55 -9.74
N ALA A 57 13.13 -9.57 -9.62
CA ALA A 57 14.52 -9.70 -10.07
C ALA A 57 15.36 -10.30 -8.93
N SER A 58 15.54 -11.62 -8.96
CA SER A 58 16.20 -12.38 -7.88
C SER A 58 17.68 -12.57 -8.16
N SER A 59 18.49 -12.43 -7.12
CA SER A 59 19.92 -12.75 -7.09
C SER A 59 20.20 -13.78 -6.00
N ARG A 60 21.34 -14.47 -6.07
CA ARG A 60 21.76 -15.44 -5.05
C ARG A 60 23.14 -15.08 -4.52
N LEU A 61 23.26 -15.09 -3.20
CA LEU A 61 24.52 -14.96 -2.46
C LEU A 61 24.91 -16.35 -1.97
N THR A 62 26.13 -16.79 -2.26
CA THR A 62 26.68 -18.05 -1.73
C THR A 62 27.90 -17.74 -0.87
N SER A 63 27.97 -18.28 0.35
CA SER A 63 29.18 -18.24 1.19
C SER A 63 29.96 -19.55 1.06
N CYS A 64 31.25 -19.47 0.75
CA CYS A 64 31.99 -20.59 0.20
C CYS A 64 32.31 -21.67 1.25
N SER A 65 32.81 -21.28 2.43
CA SER A 65 33.24 -22.23 3.47
C SER A 65 32.11 -22.88 4.29
N THR A 66 30.84 -22.54 4.02
CA THR A 66 29.65 -23.18 4.60
C THR A 66 28.68 -23.74 3.55
N ALA A 67 28.96 -23.53 2.25
CA ALA A 67 28.05 -23.79 1.13
C ALA A 67 26.65 -23.15 1.24
N GLN A 68 26.44 -22.23 2.18
CA GLN A 68 25.15 -21.62 2.46
C GLN A 68 24.75 -20.65 1.35
N ARG A 69 23.48 -20.70 0.95
CA ARG A 69 22.92 -19.85 -0.12
C ARG A 69 21.74 -19.03 0.38
N SER A 70 21.83 -17.70 0.25
CA SER A 70 20.76 -16.75 0.56
C SER A 70 20.16 -16.20 -0.74
N ARG A 71 18.82 -16.10 -0.81
CA ARG A 71 18.13 -15.49 -1.95
C ARG A 71 17.88 -14.00 -1.69
N GLY A 72 18.41 -13.15 -2.54
CA GLY A 72 18.18 -11.71 -2.52
C GLY A 72 17.47 -11.21 -3.77
N GLN A 73 17.37 -9.88 -3.85
CA GLN A 73 16.93 -9.16 -5.04
C GLN A 73 17.97 -8.13 -5.49
N SER A 74 18.03 -7.86 -6.80
CA SER A 74 18.98 -6.90 -7.39
C SER A 74 18.54 -6.44 -8.77
N MET A 75 18.85 -5.19 -9.12
CA MET A 75 18.87 -4.69 -10.50
C MET A 75 20.25 -4.14 -10.89
N SER A 76 21.32 -4.64 -10.27
CA SER A 76 22.69 -4.34 -10.72
C SER A 76 22.91 -4.90 -12.13
N GLU A 77 23.18 -4.02 -13.09
CA GLU A 77 23.61 -4.40 -14.44
C GLU A 77 25.02 -5.01 -14.42
N THR A 78 25.82 -4.63 -13.42
CA THR A 78 27.17 -5.13 -13.16
C THR A 78 27.15 -6.43 -12.35
N SER A 79 28.02 -7.36 -12.74
CA SER A 79 28.27 -8.63 -12.03
C SER A 79 29.75 -8.76 -11.67
N LEU A 80 30.06 -9.60 -10.69
CA LEU A 80 31.44 -9.93 -10.32
C LEU A 80 32.12 -10.69 -11.45
N LYS A 81 33.32 -10.24 -11.86
CA LYS A 81 34.04 -10.78 -13.03
C LYS A 81 35.29 -11.56 -12.61
N GLY A 82 35.38 -12.80 -13.07
CA GLY A 82 36.65 -13.54 -13.16
C GLY A 82 37.17 -14.19 -11.87
N LYS A 83 36.33 -14.37 -10.84
CA LYS A 83 36.66 -15.19 -9.66
C LYS A 83 35.45 -15.99 -9.20
N GLU A 84 35.70 -17.17 -8.63
CA GLU A 84 34.70 -18.03 -8.00
C GLU A 84 34.29 -17.53 -6.59
N SER A 85 35.19 -16.82 -5.90
CA SER A 85 34.96 -16.22 -4.59
C SER A 85 35.63 -14.85 -4.45
N TYR A 86 35.13 -14.06 -3.49
CA TYR A 86 35.72 -12.81 -3.04
C TYR A 86 35.65 -12.76 -1.50
N PRO A 87 36.67 -12.21 -0.81
CA PRO A 87 36.61 -11.99 0.64
C PRO A 87 35.45 -11.08 1.02
N MET A 88 34.80 -11.37 2.13
CA MET A 88 33.70 -10.58 2.70
C MET A 88 34.17 -9.76 3.91
N ILE A 89 33.41 -8.74 4.30
CA ILE A 89 33.65 -7.98 5.54
C ILE A 89 32.33 -7.42 6.11
N ASP A 90 32.16 -7.47 7.44
CA ASP A 90 31.12 -6.72 8.12
C ASP A 90 31.47 -5.23 8.06
N SER A 91 30.57 -4.41 7.53
CA SER A 91 30.81 -2.96 7.43
C SER A 91 31.05 -2.26 8.77
N ALA A 92 30.63 -2.86 9.89
CA ALA A 92 30.97 -2.38 11.24
C ALA A 92 32.47 -2.48 11.56
N GLU A 93 33.16 -3.55 11.11
CA GLU A 93 34.61 -3.73 11.28
C GLU A 93 35.40 -2.81 10.33
N ALA A 94 34.77 -2.47 9.20
CA ALA A 94 35.30 -1.59 8.17
C ALA A 94 35.25 -0.09 8.52
N ALA A 95 34.93 0.31 9.77
CA ALA A 95 34.87 1.72 10.15
C ALA A 95 36.19 2.47 9.92
N ALA A 96 36.11 3.65 9.30
CA ALA A 96 37.23 4.56 9.05
C ALA A 96 37.73 5.25 10.34
N PRO A 97 39.02 5.65 10.40
CA PRO A 97 39.56 6.41 11.53
C PRO A 97 38.70 7.64 11.87
N GLY A 98 38.31 7.77 13.14
CA GLY A 98 37.48 8.88 13.62
C GLY A 98 36.00 8.84 13.22
N ARG A 99 35.49 7.75 12.64
CA ARG A 99 34.05 7.55 12.33
C ARG A 99 33.37 6.62 13.32
N ALA A 100 32.06 6.81 13.52
CA ALA A 100 31.26 5.94 14.36
C ALA A 100 31.05 4.57 13.72
N VAL A 101 31.07 3.50 14.53
CA VAL A 101 30.84 2.12 14.05
C VAL A 101 29.43 1.96 13.47
N ASP A 102 28.41 2.63 14.03
CA ASP A 102 27.05 2.58 13.49
C ASP A 102 26.91 3.30 12.13
N ASP A 103 27.70 4.35 11.84
CA ASP A 103 27.76 4.96 10.50
C ASP A 103 28.28 3.93 9.48
N ALA A 104 29.36 3.22 9.84
CA ALA A 104 30.04 2.24 9.00
C ALA A 104 29.14 1.03 8.73
N LYS A 105 28.50 0.51 9.78
CA LYS A 105 27.48 -0.56 9.76
C LYS A 105 26.30 -0.26 8.84
N ILE A 106 25.91 1.02 8.67
CA ILE A 106 24.88 1.43 7.70
C ILE A 106 25.47 1.93 6.36
N CYS A 107 26.78 1.80 6.14
CA CYS A 107 27.53 2.26 4.97
C CYS A 107 27.22 3.72 4.59
N LEU A 108 27.22 4.61 5.59
CA LEU A 108 27.04 6.05 5.41
C LEU A 108 28.22 6.65 4.63
N GLN A 109 27.98 7.70 3.84
CA GLN A 109 29.03 8.32 3.02
C GLN A 109 30.24 8.74 3.87
N GLY A 110 31.45 8.29 3.48
CA GLY A 110 32.69 8.58 4.20
C GLY A 110 32.91 7.81 5.52
N SER A 111 32.10 6.78 5.81
CA SER A 111 32.23 5.98 7.04
C SER A 111 33.15 4.75 6.93
N LEU A 112 33.41 4.27 5.71
CA LEU A 112 34.18 3.06 5.44
C LEU A 112 35.66 3.36 5.18
N ASP A 113 36.53 2.55 5.76
CA ASP A 113 37.98 2.54 5.56
C ASP A 113 38.31 1.88 4.20
N PRO A 114 38.89 2.61 3.22
CA PRO A 114 39.21 2.05 1.91
C PRO A 114 40.13 0.83 1.99
N GLU A 115 41.18 0.86 2.80
CA GLU A 115 42.15 -0.26 2.85
C GLU A 115 41.56 -1.52 3.50
N LYS A 116 40.52 -1.39 4.33
CA LYS A 116 39.77 -2.55 4.85
C LYS A 116 38.80 -3.16 3.83
N VAL A 117 38.21 -2.38 2.91
CA VAL A 117 37.13 -2.85 2.02
C VAL A 117 37.55 -3.11 0.57
N LYS A 118 38.69 -2.58 0.13
CA LYS A 118 39.24 -2.68 -1.24
C LYS A 118 39.19 -4.12 -1.78
N GLY A 119 38.45 -4.32 -2.87
CA GLY A 119 38.28 -5.61 -3.53
C GLY A 119 37.39 -6.63 -2.82
N LYS A 120 36.72 -6.28 -1.71
CA LYS A 120 35.86 -7.19 -0.91
C LYS A 120 34.37 -7.02 -1.20
N ILE A 121 33.58 -8.01 -0.78
CA ILE A 121 32.13 -7.89 -0.64
C ILE A 121 31.81 -7.26 0.72
N VAL A 122 31.26 -6.04 0.74
CA VAL A 122 30.92 -5.35 2.00
C VAL A 122 29.47 -5.67 2.39
N VAL A 123 29.27 -6.10 3.64
CA VAL A 123 27.94 -6.40 4.18
C VAL A 123 27.42 -5.20 4.99
N CYS A 124 26.53 -4.44 4.37
CA CYS A 124 25.89 -3.24 4.90
C CYS A 124 24.53 -3.56 5.50
N LEU A 125 24.20 -2.97 6.65
CA LEU A 125 22.85 -3.01 7.20
C LEU A 125 21.96 -1.93 6.56
N ARG A 126 20.67 -2.24 6.38
CA ARG A 126 19.61 -1.24 6.13
C ARG A 126 19.48 -0.29 7.33
N GLY A 127 18.93 0.89 7.08
CA GLY A 127 18.81 1.96 8.07
C GLY A 127 18.35 3.25 7.40
N THR A 128 18.63 4.39 8.04
CA THR A 128 18.15 5.73 7.63
C THR A 128 18.71 6.25 6.30
N SER A 129 19.85 5.74 5.84
CA SER A 129 20.45 6.12 4.55
C SER A 129 19.84 5.39 3.35
N ALA A 130 19.69 6.09 2.23
CA ALA A 130 19.10 5.54 0.99
C ALA A 130 19.87 4.30 0.49
N ARG A 131 19.15 3.23 0.13
CA ARG A 131 19.73 1.92 -0.20
C ARG A 131 20.78 2.01 -1.32
N VAL A 132 20.47 2.72 -2.41
CA VAL A 132 21.39 2.95 -3.53
C VAL A 132 22.65 3.74 -3.14
N ALA A 133 22.56 4.69 -2.20
CA ALA A 133 23.69 5.49 -1.73
C ALA A 133 24.68 4.68 -0.88
N LYS A 134 24.22 3.65 -0.14
CA LYS A 134 25.12 2.68 0.52
C LYS A 134 26.02 1.98 -0.51
N GLY A 135 25.44 1.62 -1.65
CA GLY A 135 26.18 1.03 -2.78
C GLY A 135 27.23 1.97 -3.36
N LEU A 136 26.95 3.28 -3.44
CA LEU A 136 27.99 4.26 -3.78
C LEU A 136 29.11 4.26 -2.74
N THR A 137 28.80 4.33 -1.44
CA THR A 137 29.81 4.37 -0.39
C THR A 137 30.79 3.19 -0.50
N VAL A 138 30.27 1.98 -0.73
CA VAL A 138 31.09 0.78 -0.94
C VAL A 138 31.95 0.90 -2.21
N LEU A 139 31.37 1.38 -3.32
CA LEU A 139 32.09 1.58 -4.59
C LEU A 139 33.21 2.63 -4.47
N GLN A 140 32.94 3.76 -3.81
CA GLN A 140 33.90 4.86 -3.59
C GLN A 140 35.07 4.43 -2.68
N ALA A 141 34.81 3.57 -1.69
CA ALA A 141 35.84 2.97 -0.86
C ALA A 141 36.58 1.80 -1.55
N GLY A 142 36.23 1.44 -2.79
CA GLY A 142 36.90 0.41 -3.58
C GLY A 142 36.41 -1.03 -3.36
N GLY A 143 35.26 -1.23 -2.71
CA GLY A 143 34.62 -2.54 -2.57
C GLY A 143 34.17 -3.13 -3.90
N ALA A 144 34.31 -4.45 -4.06
CA ALA A 144 33.97 -5.17 -5.29
C ALA A 144 32.46 -5.42 -5.44
N ALA A 145 31.74 -5.56 -4.33
CA ALA A 145 30.29 -5.76 -4.29
C ALA A 145 29.70 -5.36 -2.93
N MET A 146 28.37 -5.26 -2.85
CA MET A 146 27.64 -5.00 -1.60
C MET A 146 26.54 -6.05 -1.35
N VAL A 147 26.47 -6.56 -0.12
CA VAL A 147 25.25 -7.21 0.40
C VAL A 147 24.53 -6.21 1.30
N LEU A 148 23.27 -5.93 1.00
CA LEU A 148 22.40 -5.14 1.86
C LEU A 148 21.50 -6.08 2.67
N ALA A 149 21.75 -6.18 3.98
CA ALA A 149 20.92 -6.95 4.89
C ALA A 149 19.82 -6.08 5.52
N ASN A 150 18.59 -6.57 5.60
CA ASN A 150 17.51 -5.87 6.31
C ASN A 150 17.77 -5.79 7.83
N ASP A 151 17.44 -4.64 8.39
CA ASP A 151 17.24 -4.48 9.84
C ASP A 151 15.93 -5.17 10.30
N ALA A 152 15.77 -5.32 11.61
CA ALA A 152 14.60 -5.99 12.18
C ALA A 152 13.27 -5.25 11.88
N ALA A 153 13.32 -3.93 11.71
CA ALA A 153 12.16 -3.11 11.39
C ALA A 153 11.65 -3.33 9.94
N SER A 154 12.55 -3.68 9.02
CA SER A 154 12.23 -3.94 7.61
C SER A 154 11.83 -5.40 7.33
N GLY A 155 12.05 -6.31 8.27
CA GLY A 155 11.65 -7.71 8.18
C GLY A 155 12.24 -8.44 6.98
N ASN A 156 11.43 -9.22 6.27
CA ASN A 156 11.86 -10.03 5.13
C ASN A 156 11.43 -9.44 3.76
N GLU A 157 10.95 -8.19 3.70
CA GLU A 157 10.75 -7.49 2.43
C GLU A 157 12.09 -7.05 1.82
N ILE A 158 12.45 -7.70 0.73
CA ILE A 158 13.57 -7.33 -0.13
C ILE A 158 13.05 -6.63 -1.38
N ILE A 159 13.80 -5.62 -1.83
CA ILE A 159 13.47 -4.79 -3.00
C ILE A 159 14.68 -4.78 -3.93
N ALA A 160 14.47 -5.06 -5.21
CA ALA A 160 15.49 -4.96 -6.24
C ALA A 160 15.80 -3.48 -6.52
N ASP A 161 17.00 -3.02 -6.17
CA ASP A 161 17.47 -1.66 -6.46
C ASP A 161 18.54 -1.67 -7.57
N ALA A 162 18.57 -0.60 -8.39
CA ALA A 162 19.54 -0.42 -9.48
C ALA A 162 20.89 0.11 -9.00
N HIS A 163 21.60 -0.65 -8.16
CA HIS A 163 22.94 -0.27 -7.69
C HIS A 163 23.95 -0.11 -8.85
N LEU A 164 25.04 0.61 -8.59
CA LEU A 164 26.12 0.89 -9.55
C LEU A 164 27.23 -0.18 -9.55
N LEU A 165 27.44 -0.84 -8.41
CA LEU A 165 28.27 -2.02 -8.26
C LEU A 165 27.39 -3.30 -8.19
N PRO A 166 27.97 -4.50 -8.36
CA PRO A 166 27.28 -5.76 -8.13
C PRO A 166 26.75 -5.79 -6.68
N ALA A 167 25.44 -5.89 -6.50
CA ALA A 167 24.84 -5.86 -5.17
C ALA A 167 23.66 -6.82 -5.06
N THR A 168 23.30 -7.18 -3.83
CA THR A 168 22.11 -7.99 -3.53
C THR A 168 21.48 -7.57 -2.20
N HIS A 169 20.15 -7.47 -2.18
CA HIS A 169 19.35 -7.13 -1.01
C HIS A 169 18.74 -8.40 -0.41
N ILE A 170 19.12 -8.77 0.81
CA ILE A 170 18.72 -10.02 1.49
C ILE A 170 17.81 -9.77 2.69
N ARG A 171 17.03 -10.79 3.06
CA ARG A 171 16.04 -10.73 4.13
C ARG A 171 16.70 -10.56 5.50
N HIS A 172 15.94 -10.11 6.50
CA HIS A 172 16.46 -10.02 7.87
C HIS A 172 16.90 -11.40 8.39
N SER A 173 16.10 -12.44 8.14
CA SER A 173 16.45 -13.84 8.49
C SER A 173 17.77 -14.30 7.87
N ASP A 174 17.96 -14.01 6.58
CA ASP A 174 19.18 -14.39 5.85
C ASP A 174 20.39 -13.58 6.32
N GLY A 175 20.17 -12.29 6.62
CA GLY A 175 21.16 -11.37 7.17
C GLY A 175 21.67 -11.82 8.54
N LEU A 176 20.79 -12.26 9.45
CA LEU A 176 21.20 -12.80 10.76
C LEU A 176 22.16 -13.98 10.61
N THR A 177 21.89 -14.92 9.69
CA THR A 177 22.79 -16.06 9.47
C THR A 177 24.09 -15.64 8.77
N LEU A 178 24.04 -14.67 7.85
CA LEU A 178 25.23 -14.09 7.23
C LEU A 178 26.14 -13.39 8.26
N TYR A 179 25.59 -12.59 9.18
CA TYR A 179 26.39 -11.96 10.24
C TYR A 179 27.01 -12.99 11.20
N ASN A 180 26.33 -14.12 11.46
CA ASN A 180 26.92 -15.24 12.21
C ASN A 180 28.04 -15.94 11.43
N TYR A 181 27.94 -16.05 10.10
CA TYR A 181 29.00 -16.57 9.25
C TYR A 181 30.24 -15.66 9.27
N LEU A 182 30.07 -14.34 9.07
CA LEU A 182 31.18 -13.37 9.11
C LEU A 182 31.99 -13.44 10.41
N LYS A 183 31.29 -13.58 11.55
CA LYS A 183 31.90 -13.63 12.89
C LYS A 183 32.58 -14.97 13.25
N SER A 184 32.29 -16.05 12.52
CA SER A 184 32.79 -17.40 12.84
C SER A 184 33.84 -17.91 11.85
N ALA A 185 33.84 -17.41 10.61
CA ALA A 185 34.86 -17.73 9.62
C ALA A 185 36.15 -16.92 9.84
N LYS A 186 37.30 -17.59 9.92
CA LYS A 186 38.63 -16.93 10.01
C LYS A 186 38.97 -16.07 8.77
N SER A 187 38.33 -16.36 7.65
CA SER A 187 38.43 -15.63 6.38
C SER A 187 37.12 -15.87 5.63
N PRO A 188 36.09 -15.02 5.84
CA PRO A 188 34.79 -15.22 5.18
C PRO A 188 34.89 -14.89 3.69
N GLU A 189 34.35 -15.77 2.84
CA GLU A 189 34.33 -15.59 1.39
C GLU A 189 32.96 -15.92 0.81
N GLY A 190 32.61 -15.24 -0.29
CA GLY A 190 31.36 -15.49 -0.99
C GLY A 190 31.35 -14.99 -2.43
N TYR A 191 30.21 -15.19 -3.08
CA TYR A 191 29.97 -14.79 -4.47
C TYR A 191 28.52 -14.35 -4.67
N LEU A 192 28.32 -13.36 -5.55
CA LEU A 192 27.00 -12.88 -5.98
C LEU A 192 26.73 -13.39 -7.41
N GLU A 193 25.74 -14.27 -7.54
CA GLU A 193 25.23 -14.70 -8.84
C GLU A 193 24.55 -13.53 -9.58
N LYS A 194 24.66 -13.51 -10.92
CA LYS A 194 23.96 -12.55 -11.78
C LYS A 194 22.45 -12.62 -11.53
N PRO A 195 21.73 -11.48 -11.45
CA PRO A 195 20.29 -11.49 -11.25
C PRO A 195 19.51 -12.11 -12.43
N GLU A 196 18.44 -12.80 -12.08
CA GLU A 196 17.50 -13.49 -12.98
C GLU A 196 16.05 -13.08 -12.64
N THR A 197 15.19 -12.92 -13.64
CA THR A 197 13.76 -12.63 -13.40
C THR A 197 13.02 -13.92 -13.06
N ILE A 198 12.44 -13.98 -11.86
CA ILE A 198 11.59 -15.09 -11.41
C ILE A 198 10.13 -14.63 -11.41
N LEU A 199 9.29 -15.37 -12.14
CA LEU A 199 7.83 -15.20 -12.19
C LEU A 199 7.13 -16.12 -11.19
N GLU A 200 5.83 -15.91 -10.97
CA GLU A 200 4.95 -16.79 -10.19
C GLU A 200 5.42 -17.08 -8.74
N THR A 201 6.16 -16.15 -8.14
CA THR A 201 6.68 -16.28 -6.78
C THR A 201 5.57 -16.54 -5.76
N LYS A 202 5.80 -17.42 -4.79
CA LYS A 202 4.84 -17.77 -3.74
C LYS A 202 5.45 -17.55 -2.34
N PRO A 203 4.71 -17.03 -1.35
CA PRO A 203 3.36 -16.49 -1.46
C PRO A 203 3.33 -15.16 -2.23
N ALA A 204 2.31 -14.94 -3.05
CA ALA A 204 2.01 -13.62 -3.62
C ALA A 204 0.49 -13.44 -3.83
N PRO A 205 -0.09 -12.28 -3.52
CA PRO A 205 0.55 -11.11 -2.90
C PRO A 205 0.92 -11.31 -1.42
N TYR A 206 1.89 -10.53 -0.95
CA TYR A 206 2.17 -10.28 0.48
C TYR A 206 2.39 -8.77 0.68
N MET A 207 2.08 -8.25 1.86
CA MET A 207 2.11 -6.80 2.14
C MET A 207 3.53 -6.27 2.36
N ALA A 208 3.85 -5.19 1.65
CA ALA A 208 5.10 -4.44 1.81
C ALA A 208 5.30 -3.92 3.25
N ALA A 209 6.53 -3.91 3.76
CA ALA A 209 6.83 -3.43 5.11
C ALA A 209 6.60 -1.92 5.24
N PHE A 210 6.85 -1.17 4.17
CA PHE A 210 6.61 0.28 4.12
C PHE A 210 5.12 0.66 3.94
N SER A 211 4.23 -0.31 3.72
CA SER A 211 2.81 -0.03 3.46
C SER A 211 2.10 0.41 4.75
N SER A 212 1.61 1.64 4.79
CA SER A 212 0.96 2.22 5.98
C SER A 212 -0.31 1.44 6.36
N GLN A 213 -0.44 1.06 7.63
CA GLN A 213 -1.55 0.24 8.13
C GLN A 213 -2.61 1.09 8.84
N GLY A 214 -3.82 0.53 8.96
CA GLY A 214 -4.89 1.06 9.80
C GLY A 214 -4.72 0.75 11.30
N PRO A 215 -5.69 1.14 12.16
CA PRO A 215 -6.97 1.78 11.83
C PRO A 215 -6.81 3.22 11.30
N ASN A 216 -7.89 3.78 10.78
CA ASN A 216 -7.93 5.19 10.41
C ASN A 216 -7.83 6.08 11.66
N PRO A 217 -6.80 6.93 11.82
CA PRO A 217 -6.63 7.76 13.03
C PRO A 217 -7.60 8.95 13.09
N VAL A 218 -8.30 9.29 12.00
CA VAL A 218 -9.25 10.41 11.96
C VAL A 218 -10.67 9.95 12.30
N ASN A 219 -11.06 8.74 11.86
CA ASN A 219 -12.35 8.12 12.16
C ASN A 219 -12.20 6.58 12.06
N PRO A 220 -11.96 5.88 13.18
CA PRO A 220 -11.76 4.43 13.22
C PRO A 220 -12.92 3.60 12.64
N GLU A 221 -14.15 4.09 12.68
CA GLU A 221 -15.37 3.48 12.13
C GLU A 221 -15.36 3.37 10.60
N ILE A 222 -14.43 4.07 9.93
CA ILE A 222 -14.09 3.83 8.54
C ILE A 222 -12.81 3.02 8.45
N LEU A 223 -12.92 1.75 8.05
CA LEU A 223 -11.77 0.92 7.70
C LEU A 223 -10.89 1.64 6.68
N LYS A 224 -9.63 1.82 7.07
CA LYS A 224 -8.54 2.11 6.15
C LYS A 224 -7.45 1.05 6.31
N PRO A 225 -6.79 0.65 5.21
CA PRO A 225 -6.95 1.10 3.83
C PRO A 225 -8.23 0.54 3.16
N ASP A 226 -8.54 1.00 1.94
CA ASP A 226 -9.71 0.50 1.21
C ASP A 226 -9.41 -0.82 0.47
N ILE A 227 -8.27 -0.89 -0.21
CA ILE A 227 -7.91 -1.98 -1.13
C ILE A 227 -6.40 -2.03 -1.39
N THR A 228 -5.92 -3.11 -2.01
CA THR A 228 -4.50 -3.37 -2.28
C THR A 228 -4.24 -3.66 -3.77
N ALA A 229 -3.12 -3.17 -4.30
CA ALA A 229 -2.71 -3.36 -5.70
C ALA A 229 -1.18 -3.42 -5.87
N PRO A 230 -0.66 -3.94 -7.00
CA PRO A 230 0.79 -4.05 -7.24
C PRO A 230 1.54 -2.72 -7.10
N GLY A 231 2.60 -2.70 -6.29
CA GLY A 231 3.33 -1.50 -5.90
C GLY A 231 4.72 -1.74 -5.31
N VAL A 232 5.24 -2.97 -5.29
CA VAL A 232 6.68 -3.24 -5.06
C VAL A 232 7.24 -3.81 -6.36
N SER A 233 8.40 -3.29 -6.79
CA SER A 233 9.03 -3.59 -8.09
C SER A 233 8.06 -3.46 -9.27
N VAL A 234 7.53 -2.26 -9.51
CA VAL A 234 6.70 -1.94 -10.67
C VAL A 234 7.55 -1.27 -11.74
N ILE A 235 7.73 -1.91 -12.89
CA ILE A 235 8.34 -1.29 -14.08
C ILE A 235 7.37 -0.27 -14.68
N ALA A 236 7.85 0.95 -14.88
CA ALA A 236 7.14 2.03 -15.55
C ALA A 236 8.09 2.86 -16.43
N ALA A 237 7.54 3.66 -17.34
CA ALA A 237 8.32 4.58 -18.17
C ALA A 237 9.02 5.64 -17.28
N PHE A 238 10.24 6.02 -17.67
CA PHE A 238 11.09 6.93 -16.90
C PHE A 238 11.66 8.05 -17.77
N THR A 239 11.94 9.20 -17.14
CA THR A 239 12.13 10.50 -17.81
C THR A 239 13.32 10.58 -18.79
N ARG A 240 14.34 9.72 -18.66
CA ARG A 240 15.66 9.85 -19.30
C ARG A 240 16.43 11.17 -19.02
N ALA A 241 15.89 12.11 -18.24
CA ALA A 241 16.64 13.25 -17.70
C ALA A 241 17.39 12.87 -16.40
N MET A 242 16.74 12.09 -15.53
CA MET A 242 17.29 11.57 -14.27
C MET A 242 17.81 10.13 -14.40
N ALA A 243 18.64 9.73 -13.44
CA ALA A 243 19.24 8.40 -13.35
C ALA A 243 18.34 7.38 -12.62
N PRO A 244 18.53 6.05 -12.80
CA PRO A 244 17.76 5.01 -12.11
C PRO A 244 17.86 5.05 -10.58
N THR A 245 18.96 5.59 -10.04
CA THR A 245 19.18 5.76 -8.60
C THR A 245 18.69 7.11 -8.06
N GLU A 246 18.27 8.03 -8.94
CA GLU A 246 18.01 9.46 -8.65
C GLU A 246 19.24 10.25 -8.14
N LEU A 247 20.44 9.66 -8.13
CA LEU A 247 21.67 10.30 -7.64
C LEU A 247 22.44 11.03 -8.76
N ALA A 248 22.97 12.22 -8.46
CA ALA A 248 23.49 13.16 -9.46
C ALA A 248 24.73 12.68 -10.24
N PHE A 249 25.47 11.71 -9.70
CA PHE A 249 26.68 11.13 -10.30
C PHE A 249 26.41 9.81 -11.06
N ASP A 250 25.18 9.30 -11.05
CA ASP A 250 24.80 8.14 -11.85
C ASP A 250 24.50 8.63 -13.28
N GLU A 251 25.34 8.27 -14.24
CA GLU A 251 25.24 8.75 -15.63
C GLU A 251 24.25 7.94 -16.48
N ARG A 252 23.75 6.80 -15.99
CA ARG A 252 22.81 5.96 -16.73
C ARG A 252 21.50 6.68 -16.99
N ARG A 253 20.91 6.52 -18.19
CA ARG A 253 19.61 7.12 -18.56
C ARG A 253 18.68 6.10 -19.24
N VAL A 254 17.83 5.49 -18.43
CA VAL A 254 16.90 4.43 -18.85
C VAL A 254 15.54 5.00 -19.27
N ALA A 255 14.91 4.39 -20.29
CA ALA A 255 13.55 4.71 -20.72
C ALA A 255 12.47 4.08 -19.82
N PHE A 256 12.83 3.06 -19.04
CA PHE A 256 11.98 2.37 -18.07
C PHE A 256 12.80 2.07 -16.82
N THR A 257 12.19 2.16 -15.64
CA THR A 257 12.80 1.73 -14.37
C THR A 257 11.76 1.05 -13.49
N SER A 258 12.23 0.28 -12.50
CA SER A 258 11.37 -0.37 -11.50
C SER A 258 11.40 0.43 -10.19
N MET A 259 10.21 0.75 -9.66
CA MET A 259 10.07 1.50 -8.41
C MET A 259 9.12 0.79 -7.44
N SER A 260 9.20 1.17 -6.16
CA SER A 260 8.36 0.61 -5.09
C SER A 260 7.74 1.72 -4.24
N GLY A 261 6.44 1.64 -3.99
CA GLY A 261 5.66 2.61 -3.24
C GLY A 261 4.15 2.38 -3.39
N THR A 262 3.36 2.84 -2.44
CA THR A 262 1.90 2.96 -2.62
C THR A 262 1.54 3.91 -3.76
N SER A 263 2.45 4.83 -4.11
CA SER A 263 2.45 5.64 -5.34
C SER A 263 2.44 4.82 -6.63
N MET A 264 2.89 3.55 -6.61
CA MET A 264 2.85 2.63 -7.75
C MET A 264 1.61 1.73 -7.74
N SER A 265 1.02 1.47 -6.57
CA SER A 265 -0.32 0.86 -6.43
C SER A 265 -1.43 1.79 -6.89
N CYS A 266 -1.32 3.09 -6.62
CA CYS A 266 -2.31 4.09 -6.97
C CYS A 266 -2.69 4.09 -8.47
N PRO A 267 -1.76 4.19 -9.44
CA PRO A 267 -2.10 4.17 -10.86
C PRO A 267 -2.70 2.86 -11.35
N HIS A 268 -2.38 1.70 -10.74
CA HIS A 268 -3.08 0.44 -11.05
C HIS A 268 -4.58 0.53 -10.67
N VAL A 269 -4.89 1.09 -9.50
CA VAL A 269 -6.28 1.32 -9.08
C VAL A 269 -6.95 2.39 -9.94
N SER A 270 -6.27 3.50 -10.25
CA SER A 270 -6.81 4.56 -11.13
C SER A 270 -7.09 4.06 -12.55
N GLY A 271 -6.23 3.19 -13.11
CA GLY A 271 -6.46 2.54 -14.40
C GLY A 271 -7.69 1.63 -14.37
N LEU A 272 -7.85 0.83 -13.31
CA LEU A 272 -9.04 0.00 -13.12
C LEU A 272 -10.31 0.86 -12.95
N VAL A 273 -10.26 1.96 -12.22
CA VAL A 273 -11.37 2.93 -12.10
C VAL A 273 -11.75 3.50 -13.46
N GLY A 274 -10.77 3.85 -14.31
CA GLY A 274 -11.02 4.32 -15.68
C GLY A 274 -11.70 3.26 -16.55
N LEU A 275 -11.23 2.02 -16.51
CA LEU A 275 -11.85 0.89 -17.23
C LEU A 275 -13.27 0.62 -16.75
N LEU A 276 -13.52 0.64 -15.43
CA LEU A 276 -14.86 0.45 -14.86
C LEU A 276 -15.81 1.60 -15.20
N LYS A 277 -15.34 2.86 -15.25
CA LYS A 277 -16.16 4.00 -15.68
C LYS A 277 -16.45 4.00 -17.19
N ALA A 278 -15.56 3.44 -18.00
CA ALA A 278 -15.80 3.23 -19.43
C ALA A 278 -16.81 2.10 -19.69
N LEU A 279 -16.75 1.01 -18.91
CA LEU A 279 -17.69 -0.11 -18.99
C LEU A 279 -19.08 0.22 -18.42
N HIS A 280 -19.12 1.01 -17.35
CA HIS A 280 -20.35 1.45 -16.68
C HIS A 280 -20.40 2.98 -16.53
N PRO A 281 -20.74 3.71 -17.62
CA PRO A 281 -20.82 5.18 -17.59
C PRO A 281 -21.84 5.73 -16.59
N ASP A 282 -22.85 4.93 -16.21
CA ASP A 282 -23.88 5.25 -15.21
C ASP A 282 -23.37 5.18 -13.76
N TRP A 283 -22.28 4.47 -13.46
CA TRP A 283 -21.84 4.26 -12.07
C TRP A 283 -21.24 5.52 -11.43
N SER A 284 -21.60 5.74 -10.17
CA SER A 284 -20.98 6.73 -9.29
C SER A 284 -19.53 6.33 -8.93
N PRO A 285 -18.68 7.27 -8.46
CA PRO A 285 -17.38 6.92 -7.89
C PRO A 285 -17.48 5.91 -6.75
N SER A 286 -18.56 5.99 -5.97
CA SER A 286 -18.89 5.09 -4.85
C SER A 286 -19.22 3.68 -5.32
N ALA A 287 -20.02 3.55 -6.38
CA ALA A 287 -20.36 2.27 -7.00
C ALA A 287 -19.11 1.59 -7.61
N ILE A 288 -18.25 2.33 -8.30
CA ILE A 288 -16.97 1.81 -8.82
C ILE A 288 -16.05 1.35 -7.67
N LYS A 289 -15.91 2.18 -6.62
CA LYS A 289 -15.15 1.81 -5.42
C LYS A 289 -15.72 0.56 -4.76
N SER A 290 -17.04 0.46 -4.62
CA SER A 290 -17.70 -0.73 -4.11
C SER A 290 -17.39 -1.95 -4.97
N ALA A 291 -17.53 -1.86 -6.29
CA ALA A 291 -17.28 -2.97 -7.20
C ALA A 291 -15.84 -3.52 -7.08
N MET A 292 -14.85 -2.63 -6.90
CA MET A 292 -13.46 -3.04 -6.62
C MET A 292 -13.31 -3.68 -5.23
N MET A 293 -13.86 -3.08 -4.18
CA MET A 293 -13.73 -3.58 -2.80
C MET A 293 -14.43 -4.93 -2.61
N THR A 294 -15.69 -5.04 -3.03
CA THR A 294 -16.51 -6.24 -2.76
C THR A 294 -16.06 -7.47 -3.53
N THR A 295 -15.29 -7.31 -4.60
CA THR A 295 -14.78 -8.42 -5.43
C THR A 295 -13.31 -8.76 -5.21
N ALA A 296 -12.60 -8.00 -4.36
CA ALA A 296 -11.20 -8.21 -4.01
C ALA A 296 -10.96 -9.56 -3.32
N ILE A 297 -9.75 -10.10 -3.44
CA ILE A 297 -9.34 -11.37 -2.80
C ILE A 297 -8.48 -11.13 -1.55
N ASP A 298 -8.76 -11.84 -0.45
CA ASP A 298 -8.01 -11.81 0.81
C ASP A 298 -7.10 -13.05 1.01
N VAL A 299 -6.78 -13.73 -0.10
CA VAL A 299 -5.88 -14.89 -0.17
C VAL A 299 -4.77 -14.69 -1.20
N ASP A 300 -3.71 -15.49 -1.09
CA ASP A 300 -2.56 -15.52 -2.00
C ASP A 300 -2.71 -16.53 -3.16
N ASN A 301 -1.67 -16.68 -3.98
CA ASN A 301 -1.55 -17.63 -5.09
C ASN A 301 -1.27 -19.09 -4.69
N LYS A 302 -1.49 -19.44 -3.42
CA LYS A 302 -1.71 -20.80 -2.90
C LYS A 302 -3.13 -21.01 -2.38
N GLY A 303 -3.90 -19.94 -2.14
CA GLY A 303 -5.16 -19.95 -1.40
C GLY A 303 -4.99 -19.79 0.13
N GLU A 304 -3.78 -19.45 0.60
CA GLU A 304 -3.51 -19.12 2.01
C GLU A 304 -3.84 -17.65 2.30
N SER A 305 -3.98 -17.28 3.58
CA SER A 305 -4.17 -15.87 3.97
C SER A 305 -2.98 -15.00 3.52
N ILE A 306 -3.26 -13.81 2.98
CA ILE A 306 -2.21 -12.83 2.64
C ILE A 306 -1.32 -12.57 3.86
N LEU A 307 0.00 -12.64 3.67
CA LEU A 307 1.00 -12.39 4.73
C LEU A 307 1.53 -10.95 4.68
N ASN A 308 2.22 -10.53 5.75
CA ASN A 308 3.04 -9.31 5.76
C ASN A 308 4.53 -9.62 5.50
N ALA A 309 5.34 -8.57 5.40
CA ALA A 309 6.79 -8.66 5.20
C ALA A 309 7.56 -9.46 6.28
N SER A 310 6.98 -9.71 7.46
CA SER A 310 7.57 -10.56 8.50
C SER A 310 7.04 -12.00 8.47
N LEU A 311 6.32 -12.38 7.41
CA LEU A 311 5.67 -13.67 7.19
C LEU A 311 4.56 -14.02 8.21
N ALA A 312 4.08 -13.04 8.97
CA ALA A 312 2.89 -13.19 9.80
C ALA A 312 1.61 -12.88 8.99
N PRO A 313 0.44 -13.44 9.35
CA PRO A 313 -0.82 -13.12 8.66
C PRO A 313 -1.13 -11.62 8.66
N ALA A 314 -1.46 -11.08 7.49
CA ALA A 314 -2.04 -9.76 7.35
C ALA A 314 -3.55 -9.81 7.62
N GLY A 315 -4.15 -8.67 7.95
CA GLY A 315 -5.59 -8.51 8.10
C GLY A 315 -6.12 -7.26 7.39
N PRO A 316 -7.41 -6.92 7.53
CA PRO A 316 -8.02 -5.74 6.89
C PRO A 316 -7.28 -4.41 7.11
N PHE A 317 -6.65 -4.16 8.26
CA PHE A 317 -5.82 -2.95 8.44
C PHE A 317 -4.53 -2.94 7.60
N ALA A 318 -4.12 -4.07 7.06
CA ALA A 318 -2.94 -4.24 6.22
C ALA A 318 -3.27 -4.52 4.74
N TYR A 319 -4.53 -4.75 4.35
CA TYR A 319 -4.91 -4.89 2.93
C TYR A 319 -6.28 -4.32 2.51
N GLY A 320 -7.06 -3.75 3.43
CA GLY A 320 -8.44 -3.28 3.19
C GLY A 320 -9.38 -4.45 2.89
N ALA A 321 -10.05 -4.42 1.74
CA ALA A 321 -10.86 -5.54 1.26
C ALA A 321 -10.04 -6.71 0.65
N GLY A 322 -8.75 -6.48 0.38
CA GLY A 322 -7.84 -7.45 -0.24
C GLY A 322 -7.20 -6.89 -1.51
N HIS A 323 -6.63 -7.79 -2.32
CA HIS A 323 -6.04 -7.46 -3.61
C HIS A 323 -7.11 -7.27 -4.70
N VAL A 324 -6.92 -6.27 -5.57
CA VAL A 324 -7.79 -5.99 -6.72
C VAL A 324 -7.98 -7.22 -7.62
N TRP A 325 -9.21 -7.46 -8.08
CA TRP A 325 -9.51 -8.45 -9.13
C TRP A 325 -10.30 -7.79 -10.27
N PRO A 326 -9.64 -7.25 -11.31
CA PRO A 326 -10.28 -6.53 -12.41
C PRO A 326 -11.48 -7.26 -13.04
N SER A 327 -11.32 -8.54 -13.39
CA SER A 327 -12.36 -9.29 -14.12
C SER A 327 -13.63 -9.58 -13.32
N ARG A 328 -13.60 -9.44 -11.98
CA ARG A 328 -14.77 -9.59 -11.10
C ARG A 328 -15.40 -8.23 -10.83
N SER A 329 -14.61 -7.17 -10.64
CA SER A 329 -15.13 -5.81 -10.43
C SER A 329 -15.89 -5.28 -11.66
N MET A 330 -15.67 -5.84 -12.86
CA MET A 330 -16.49 -5.58 -14.05
C MET A 330 -17.97 -5.98 -13.89
N ASN A 331 -18.31 -6.97 -13.05
CA ASN A 331 -19.68 -7.42 -12.82
C ASN A 331 -19.88 -7.92 -11.37
N PRO A 332 -19.90 -7.02 -10.37
CA PRO A 332 -19.95 -7.39 -8.95
C PRO A 332 -21.32 -7.93 -8.51
N GLY A 333 -22.37 -7.75 -9.32
CA GLY A 333 -23.75 -8.08 -8.95
C GLY A 333 -24.40 -6.98 -8.10
N LEU A 334 -23.85 -6.73 -6.90
CA LEU A 334 -24.31 -5.66 -5.99
C LEU A 334 -23.22 -4.61 -5.72
N VAL A 335 -23.64 -3.36 -5.53
CA VAL A 335 -22.78 -2.26 -5.05
C VAL A 335 -23.41 -1.53 -3.86
N TYR A 336 -22.56 -1.03 -2.96
CA TYR A 336 -22.92 -0.04 -1.95
C TYR A 336 -22.74 1.35 -2.57
N ASP A 337 -23.84 1.98 -2.98
CA ASP A 337 -23.83 3.30 -3.61
C ASP A 337 -23.93 4.43 -2.56
N LEU A 338 -23.35 5.59 -2.86
CA LEU A 338 -23.29 6.77 -2.00
C LEU A 338 -23.24 8.04 -2.87
N GLY A 339 -24.23 8.93 -2.70
CA GLY A 339 -24.21 10.29 -3.27
C GLY A 339 -23.57 11.32 -2.33
N PRO A 340 -23.31 12.57 -2.79
CA PRO A 340 -22.62 13.61 -2.00
C PRO A 340 -23.27 13.88 -0.63
N ASP A 341 -24.59 13.96 -0.55
CA ASP A 341 -25.32 14.28 0.68
C ASP A 341 -25.04 13.27 1.81
N HIS A 342 -24.83 11.99 1.47
CA HIS A 342 -24.50 10.95 2.45
C HIS A 342 -23.14 11.20 3.13
N TYR A 343 -22.21 11.87 2.45
CA TYR A 343 -20.94 12.30 3.04
C TYR A 343 -21.11 13.56 3.91
N LEU A 344 -22.01 14.46 3.54
CA LEU A 344 -22.33 15.66 4.33
C LEU A 344 -23.08 15.28 5.62
N ASP A 345 -24.06 14.37 5.55
CA ASP A 345 -24.74 13.76 6.70
C ASP A 345 -23.78 13.03 7.64
N PHE A 346 -22.77 12.34 7.10
CA PHE A 346 -21.71 11.70 7.87
C PHE A 346 -20.79 12.72 8.58
N LEU A 347 -20.46 13.84 7.94
CA LEU A 347 -19.76 14.94 8.59
C LEU A 347 -20.64 15.63 9.67
N CYS A 348 -21.96 15.71 9.46
CA CYS A 348 -22.92 16.14 10.49
C CYS A 348 -22.98 15.17 11.68
N ALA A 349 -22.89 13.86 11.46
CA ALA A 349 -22.77 12.86 12.53
C ALA A 349 -21.50 13.10 13.37
N LEU A 350 -20.38 13.41 12.70
CA LEU A 350 -19.09 13.82 13.28
C LEU A 350 -19.05 15.25 13.87
N LYS A 351 -20.21 15.94 13.93
CA LYS A 351 -20.37 17.27 14.54
C LYS A 351 -19.62 18.42 13.85
N TYR A 352 -19.27 18.27 12.56
CA TYR A 352 -18.84 19.41 11.75
C TYR A 352 -19.98 20.42 11.60
N ASN A 353 -19.66 21.71 11.70
CA ASN A 353 -20.63 22.80 11.56
C ASN A 353 -20.77 23.25 10.09
N ALA A 354 -21.84 23.99 9.78
CA ALA A 354 -22.16 24.44 8.42
C ALA A 354 -21.02 25.23 7.74
N THR A 355 -20.22 25.97 8.52
CA THR A 355 -19.06 26.75 8.03
C THR A 355 -17.89 25.88 7.59
N VAL A 356 -17.73 24.68 8.15
CA VAL A 356 -16.75 23.70 7.65
C VAL A 356 -17.34 22.88 6.50
N LEU A 357 -18.65 22.60 6.52
CA LEU A 357 -19.32 21.89 5.42
C LEU A 357 -19.32 22.70 4.11
N SER A 358 -19.49 24.03 4.16
CA SER A 358 -19.39 24.88 2.97
C SER A 358 -18.01 24.87 2.31
N MET A 359 -16.93 24.59 3.06
CA MET A 359 -15.58 24.42 2.48
C MET A 359 -15.48 23.20 1.55
N PHE A 360 -16.36 22.20 1.72
CA PHE A 360 -16.41 20.99 0.88
C PHE A 360 -17.51 21.07 -0.19
N ASN A 361 -18.65 21.68 0.15
CA ASN A 361 -19.83 21.73 -0.70
C ASN A 361 -19.91 22.99 -1.59
N GLY A 362 -19.13 24.03 -1.29
CA GLY A 362 -19.25 25.37 -1.88
C GLY A 362 -20.36 26.21 -1.24
N GLU A 363 -21.48 25.58 -0.89
CA GLU A 363 -22.64 26.20 -0.24
C GLU A 363 -22.88 25.66 1.19
N PRO A 364 -23.47 26.43 2.12
CA PRO A 364 -23.82 25.96 3.46
C PRO A 364 -24.77 24.76 3.43
N TYR A 365 -24.42 23.68 4.16
CA TYR A 365 -25.27 22.50 4.30
C TYR A 365 -26.02 22.50 5.64
N LYS A 366 -27.35 22.31 5.60
CA LYS A 366 -28.17 22.12 6.81
C LYS A 366 -28.18 20.64 7.19
N CYS A 367 -27.49 20.30 8.28
CA CYS A 367 -27.53 18.97 8.86
C CYS A 367 -28.96 18.50 9.19
N PRO A 368 -29.28 17.19 9.05
CA PRO A 368 -30.56 16.64 9.44
C PRO A 368 -30.75 16.72 10.96
N GLU A 369 -32.00 16.96 11.40
CA GLU A 369 -32.38 17.15 12.81
C GLU A 369 -31.97 15.96 13.69
N LYS A 370 -32.03 14.75 13.11
CA LYS A 370 -31.44 13.53 13.67
C LYS A 370 -30.32 13.07 12.74
N ALA A 371 -29.08 13.37 13.12
CA ALA A 371 -27.90 12.86 12.42
C ALA A 371 -27.90 11.31 12.39
N PRO A 372 -27.41 10.68 11.31
CA PRO A 372 -27.26 9.22 11.23
C PRO A 372 -26.17 8.73 12.20
N LYS A 373 -26.10 7.41 12.41
CA LYS A 373 -24.92 6.81 13.05
C LYS A 373 -23.72 6.90 12.11
N ILE A 374 -22.51 6.98 12.67
CA ILE A 374 -21.25 7.04 11.89
C ILE A 374 -21.05 5.71 11.16
N GLU A 375 -21.38 4.61 11.83
CA GLU A 375 -21.30 3.22 11.36
C GLU A 375 -22.29 2.93 10.23
N ASP A 376 -23.41 3.66 10.16
CA ASP A 376 -24.49 3.49 9.17
C ASP A 376 -24.16 4.14 7.81
N LEU A 377 -23.03 4.84 7.65
CA LEU A 377 -22.54 5.27 6.33
C LEU A 377 -22.46 4.03 5.41
N ASN A 378 -23.04 4.12 4.22
CA ASN A 378 -23.21 3.00 3.29
C ASN A 378 -21.91 2.55 2.59
N TYR A 379 -20.92 2.17 3.38
CA TYR A 379 -19.55 1.89 2.95
C TYR A 379 -19.36 0.38 2.67
N PRO A 380 -18.53 -0.03 1.69
CA PRO A 380 -18.33 -1.44 1.32
C PRO A 380 -17.63 -2.33 2.37
N SER A 381 -17.41 -1.82 3.58
CA SER A 381 -16.93 -2.56 4.76
C SER A 381 -17.72 -2.11 5.99
N ILE A 382 -17.75 -2.96 7.02
CA ILE A 382 -18.45 -2.67 8.28
C ILE A 382 -17.42 -2.66 9.41
N THR A 383 -17.22 -1.51 10.03
CA THR A 383 -16.42 -1.40 11.26
C THR A 383 -17.34 -1.02 12.41
N VAL A 384 -17.22 -1.73 13.53
CA VAL A 384 -17.85 -1.38 14.81
C VAL A 384 -16.75 -1.26 15.83
N VAL A 385 -16.41 -0.02 16.20
CA VAL A 385 -15.58 0.23 17.38
C VAL A 385 -16.48 0.36 18.61
N ASN A 386 -15.94 0.03 19.79
CA ASN A 386 -16.66 0.13 21.06
C ASN A 386 -17.94 -0.75 21.14
N LEU A 387 -17.90 -1.98 20.60
CA LEU A 387 -19.00 -2.95 20.74
C LEU A 387 -19.27 -3.26 22.22
N THR A 388 -20.41 -2.80 22.73
CA THR A 388 -20.85 -2.94 24.13
C THR A 388 -21.61 -4.24 24.38
N ALA A 389 -21.96 -4.50 25.66
CA ALA A 389 -22.74 -5.68 26.06
C ALA A 389 -24.18 -5.72 25.49
N SER A 390 -24.76 -4.57 25.14
CA SER A 390 -26.06 -4.49 24.43
C SER A 390 -25.97 -4.90 22.95
N GLY A 391 -24.75 -5.11 22.44
CA GLY A 391 -24.49 -5.29 21.01
C GLY A 391 -24.54 -3.97 20.22
N ALA A 392 -24.34 -4.09 18.91
CA ALA A 392 -24.47 -3.00 17.95
C ALA A 392 -25.32 -3.46 16.75
N MET A 393 -25.90 -2.50 16.03
CA MET A 393 -26.70 -2.75 14.84
C MET A 393 -26.37 -1.71 13.77
N VAL A 394 -25.90 -2.18 12.62
CA VAL A 394 -25.42 -1.36 11.51
C VAL A 394 -26.28 -1.58 10.27
N LYS A 395 -26.75 -0.49 9.67
CA LYS A 395 -27.59 -0.49 8.46
C LYS A 395 -26.73 -0.40 7.20
N ARG A 396 -27.11 -1.11 6.13
CA ARG A 396 -26.54 -0.96 4.79
C ARG A 396 -27.64 -1.03 3.73
N THR A 397 -27.38 -0.43 2.57
CA THR A 397 -28.22 -0.53 1.37
C THR A 397 -27.37 -0.96 0.18
N VAL A 398 -27.82 -1.96 -0.55
CA VAL A 398 -27.14 -2.47 -1.75
C VAL A 398 -28.03 -2.36 -2.97
N LYS A 399 -27.41 -1.97 -4.08
CA LYS A 399 -28.02 -1.71 -5.38
C LYS A 399 -27.65 -2.84 -6.34
N ASN A 400 -28.64 -3.45 -6.98
CA ASN A 400 -28.39 -4.44 -8.02
C ASN A 400 -27.89 -3.75 -9.29
N VAL A 401 -26.68 -4.06 -9.73
CA VAL A 401 -26.11 -3.57 -11.00
C VAL A 401 -26.09 -4.64 -12.10
N GLY A 402 -26.43 -5.89 -11.76
CA GLY A 402 -26.58 -6.99 -12.70
C GLY A 402 -28.03 -7.28 -13.09
N SER A 403 -28.26 -8.48 -13.60
CA SER A 403 -29.57 -9.05 -13.92
C SER A 403 -30.45 -9.26 -12.67
N PRO A 404 -31.76 -9.50 -12.81
CA PRO A 404 -32.61 -9.93 -11.69
C PRO A 404 -32.04 -11.19 -11.03
N CYS A 405 -31.91 -11.20 -9.70
CA CYS A 405 -31.26 -12.31 -8.99
C CYS A 405 -31.56 -12.34 -7.48
N LYS A 406 -31.32 -13.51 -6.87
CA LYS A 406 -31.49 -13.77 -5.43
C LYS A 406 -30.14 -14.01 -4.77
N TYR A 407 -29.82 -13.22 -3.76
CA TYR A 407 -28.59 -13.32 -2.99
C TYR A 407 -28.88 -13.81 -1.58
N LYS A 408 -28.02 -14.68 -1.04
CA LYS A 408 -28.01 -15.09 0.35
C LYS A 408 -26.77 -14.55 1.06
N ALA A 409 -26.92 -14.16 2.32
CA ALA A 409 -25.85 -13.74 3.21
C ALA A 409 -25.09 -14.94 3.77
N MET A 410 -23.77 -14.80 3.85
CA MET A 410 -22.85 -15.71 4.52
C MET A 410 -21.89 -14.90 5.39
N VAL A 411 -21.52 -15.39 6.57
CA VAL A 411 -20.76 -14.63 7.56
C VAL A 411 -19.54 -15.42 8.04
N ARG A 412 -18.35 -14.90 7.78
CA ARG A 412 -17.12 -15.30 8.47
C ARG A 412 -17.04 -14.52 9.77
N GLN A 413 -17.41 -15.16 10.88
CA GLN A 413 -17.56 -14.54 12.20
C GLN A 413 -16.23 -13.97 12.72
N PRO A 414 -16.18 -12.75 13.27
CA PRO A 414 -15.01 -12.24 13.97
C PRO A 414 -14.76 -13.01 15.28
N ALA A 415 -13.50 -13.14 15.69
CA ALA A 415 -13.12 -13.82 16.93
C ALA A 415 -13.86 -13.25 18.16
N GLY A 416 -14.62 -14.10 18.85
CA GLY A 416 -15.40 -13.72 20.05
C GLY A 416 -16.71 -12.96 19.80
N VAL A 417 -17.09 -12.69 18.54
CA VAL A 417 -18.29 -11.92 18.16
C VAL A 417 -19.20 -12.79 17.29
N HIS A 418 -20.50 -12.80 17.59
CA HIS A 418 -21.52 -13.35 16.71
C HIS A 418 -22.16 -12.21 15.91
N VAL A 419 -22.33 -12.44 14.62
CA VAL A 419 -22.89 -11.49 13.67
C VAL A 419 -24.05 -12.15 12.92
N THR A 420 -25.18 -11.44 12.87
CA THR A 420 -26.45 -11.87 12.26
C THR A 420 -26.88 -10.82 11.24
N VAL A 421 -27.51 -11.24 10.14
CA VAL A 421 -27.96 -10.35 9.05
C VAL A 421 -29.48 -10.48 8.90
N SER A 422 -30.18 -9.35 8.72
CA SER A 422 -31.63 -9.30 8.55
C SER A 422 -32.05 -8.36 7.40
N PRO A 423 -32.78 -8.83 6.38
CA PRO A 423 -33.00 -10.25 6.06
C PRO A 423 -31.68 -10.95 5.71
N ASP A 424 -31.60 -12.29 5.80
CA ASP A 424 -30.44 -13.06 5.34
C ASP A 424 -30.50 -13.39 3.83
N VAL A 425 -31.62 -13.07 3.17
CA VAL A 425 -31.87 -13.30 1.76
C VAL A 425 -32.50 -12.04 1.14
N MET A 426 -31.98 -11.60 -0.01
CA MET A 426 -32.53 -10.49 -0.79
C MET A 426 -32.71 -10.89 -2.24
N GLU A 427 -33.90 -10.63 -2.78
CA GLU A 427 -34.29 -10.96 -4.15
C GLU A 427 -34.59 -9.67 -4.92
N PHE A 428 -33.89 -9.45 -6.03
CA PHE A 428 -34.00 -8.23 -6.85
C PHE A 428 -34.64 -8.59 -8.20
N GLY A 429 -35.76 -7.95 -8.51
CA GLY A 429 -36.51 -8.13 -9.76
C GLY A 429 -35.97 -7.32 -10.94
N LYS A 430 -35.09 -6.34 -10.73
CA LYS A 430 -34.48 -5.53 -11.83
C LYS A 430 -33.09 -4.95 -11.50
N LYS A 431 -32.37 -4.49 -12.53
CA LYS A 431 -31.20 -3.60 -12.37
C LYS A 431 -31.67 -2.27 -11.78
N GLY A 432 -30.87 -1.67 -10.90
CA GLY A 432 -31.15 -0.40 -10.23
C GLY A 432 -32.09 -0.49 -9.03
N GLU A 433 -32.59 -1.68 -8.69
CA GLU A 433 -33.32 -1.91 -7.44
C GLU A 433 -32.37 -1.90 -6.24
N GLU A 434 -32.75 -1.19 -5.19
CA GLU A 434 -31.96 -1.03 -3.96
C GLU A 434 -32.67 -1.69 -2.78
N LYS A 435 -31.93 -2.42 -1.94
CA LYS A 435 -32.46 -3.07 -0.73
C LYS A 435 -31.59 -2.82 0.48
N THR A 436 -32.24 -2.50 1.58
CA THR A 436 -31.65 -2.33 2.89
C THR A 436 -31.57 -3.68 3.61
N PHE A 437 -30.48 -3.89 4.34
CA PHE A 437 -30.35 -4.92 5.36
C PHE A 437 -29.66 -4.35 6.62
N GLU A 438 -29.86 -5.02 7.74
CA GLU A 438 -29.25 -4.72 9.02
C GLU A 438 -28.29 -5.84 9.43
N VAL A 439 -27.18 -5.45 10.06
CA VAL A 439 -26.17 -6.37 10.60
C VAL A 439 -26.06 -6.15 12.09
N LYS A 440 -26.48 -7.16 12.87
CA LYS A 440 -26.41 -7.16 14.33
C LYS A 440 -25.10 -7.80 14.79
N PHE A 441 -24.45 -7.19 15.78
CA PHE A 441 -23.22 -7.64 16.40
C PHE A 441 -23.44 -7.94 17.88
N GLU A 442 -23.03 -9.12 18.34
CA GLU A 442 -23.18 -9.57 19.72
C GLU A 442 -21.87 -10.16 20.24
N THR A 443 -21.32 -9.61 21.33
CA THR A 443 -20.14 -10.18 21.99
C THR A 443 -20.50 -11.51 22.66
N LYS A 444 -19.89 -12.62 22.22
CA LYS A 444 -20.04 -13.95 22.84
C LYS A 444 -18.85 -14.33 23.72
N ASN A 445 -17.65 -13.78 23.43
CA ASN A 445 -16.47 -13.95 24.28
C ASN A 445 -15.62 -12.67 24.25
N ALA A 446 -15.80 -11.83 25.26
CA ALA A 446 -15.08 -10.56 25.40
C ALA A 446 -13.55 -10.73 25.55
N LYS A 447 -13.05 -11.88 26.03
CA LYS A 447 -11.60 -12.13 26.11
C LYS A 447 -10.98 -12.31 24.72
N LEU A 448 -11.69 -12.97 23.81
CA LEU A 448 -11.26 -13.14 22.41
C LEU A 448 -11.46 -11.85 21.58
N ALA A 449 -12.51 -11.08 21.87
CA ALA A 449 -12.84 -9.84 21.17
C ALA A 449 -12.21 -8.56 21.77
N LYS A 450 -11.31 -8.70 22.76
CA LYS A 450 -10.64 -7.60 23.48
C LYS A 450 -9.79 -6.69 22.57
N ASN A 451 -9.19 -7.29 21.54
CA ASN A 451 -8.46 -6.60 20.48
C ASN A 451 -9.35 -6.52 19.22
N TYR A 452 -8.88 -5.82 18.18
CA TYR A 452 -9.57 -5.83 16.89
C TYR A 452 -9.71 -7.26 16.35
N ALA A 453 -10.96 -7.69 16.18
CA ALA A 453 -11.36 -8.95 15.58
C ALA A 453 -11.83 -8.73 14.14
N PHE A 454 -11.50 -9.66 13.25
CA PHE A 454 -11.75 -9.53 11.81
C PHE A 454 -12.65 -10.64 11.28
N GLY A 455 -13.57 -10.28 10.39
CA GLY A 455 -14.51 -11.20 9.75
C GLY A 455 -14.85 -10.76 8.33
N ALA A 456 -15.93 -11.30 7.77
CA ALA A 456 -16.50 -10.84 6.50
C ALA A 456 -18.00 -11.14 6.40
N LEU A 457 -18.75 -10.24 5.78
CA LEU A 457 -20.08 -10.50 5.21
C LEU A 457 -19.90 -10.77 3.72
N ILE A 458 -20.55 -11.81 3.20
CA ILE A 458 -20.58 -12.14 1.78
C ILE A 458 -22.04 -12.27 1.35
N TRP A 459 -22.48 -11.46 0.38
CA TRP A 459 -23.70 -11.75 -0.37
C TRP A 459 -23.35 -12.55 -1.63
N SER A 460 -24.06 -13.66 -1.87
CA SER A 460 -23.83 -14.49 -3.06
C SER A 460 -25.11 -15.09 -3.65
N ASN A 461 -25.13 -15.19 -4.97
CA ASN A 461 -26.12 -15.90 -5.79
C ASN A 461 -25.55 -17.20 -6.40
N GLY A 462 -24.40 -17.67 -5.90
CA GLY A 462 -23.66 -18.83 -6.43
C GLY A 462 -22.65 -18.51 -7.53
N VAL A 463 -22.73 -17.33 -8.16
CA VAL A 463 -21.80 -16.90 -9.23
C VAL A 463 -20.98 -15.68 -8.77
N GLN A 464 -21.65 -14.68 -8.21
CA GLN A 464 -21.07 -13.46 -7.69
C GLN A 464 -20.88 -13.56 -6.18
N PHE A 465 -19.86 -12.88 -5.67
CA PHE A 465 -19.47 -12.89 -4.26
C PHE A 465 -19.14 -11.46 -3.85
N VAL A 466 -20.07 -10.82 -3.14
CA VAL A 466 -20.00 -9.42 -2.72
C VAL A 466 -19.50 -9.41 -1.27
N LYS A 467 -18.18 -9.38 -1.09
CA LYS A 467 -17.49 -9.56 0.19
C LYS A 467 -17.15 -8.21 0.85
N SER A 468 -17.85 -7.87 1.92
CA SER A 468 -17.52 -6.75 2.79
C SER A 468 -16.69 -7.21 4.00
N PRO A 469 -15.49 -6.66 4.23
CA PRO A 469 -14.74 -6.88 5.47
C PRO A 469 -15.53 -6.45 6.68
N ILE A 470 -15.44 -7.24 7.75
CA ILE A 470 -15.94 -6.88 9.08
C ILE A 470 -14.73 -6.62 9.99
N VAL A 471 -14.79 -5.52 10.73
CA VAL A 471 -13.81 -5.14 11.76
C VAL A 471 -14.57 -4.81 13.04
N VAL A 472 -14.24 -5.45 14.16
CA VAL A 472 -14.92 -5.21 15.43
C VAL A 472 -13.89 -5.02 16.54
N LYS A 473 -14.15 -4.10 17.47
CA LYS A 473 -13.44 -3.99 18.75
C LYS A 473 -14.46 -3.78 19.85
N THR A 474 -14.41 -4.55 20.93
CA THR A 474 -15.31 -4.32 22.07
C THR A 474 -15.03 -2.99 22.77
N ALA A 475 -15.99 -2.57 23.59
CA ALA A 475 -15.67 -1.72 24.74
C ALA A 475 -14.58 -2.39 25.61
N ALA A 476 -13.83 -1.56 26.34
CA ALA A 476 -12.76 -2.00 27.24
C ALA A 476 -13.30 -2.47 28.60
#